data_AF-A0AAU1D075-F1
#
_entry.id   AF-A0AAU1D075-F1
#
_cell.length_a   1.000
_cell.length_b   1.000
_cell.length_c   1.000
_cell.angle_alpha   90.00
_cell.angle_beta   90.00
_cell.angle_gamma   90.00
#
_symmetry.space_group_name_H-M   'P 1'
#
loop_
_entity.id
_entity.type
_entity.pdbx_description
1 polymer ?
#
loop_
_entity_poly.entity_id
_entity_poly.type
_entity_poly.pdbx_seq_one_letter_code
_entity_poly.pdbx_strand_id
1 'polypeptide(L)'
;MLPRWVKVGVVAAVVLAAVGYFVRPYANDWWLASRVCGGAMPDEAVDKLIPDGEHLDSDYEYFNEELGVYSCALIHEDSYRAKGVSALAHTDRDSQDLAMKTVFYDGTARSVGALPEGLPGFTDEGRVRLLVSCPDLGKDMEGRPRRLLVRTSAERDAMEEQPDALLRTAVALANQASKKLGCGAEPLKAPKHALPGESKPVALSAVAGTACSWLSGAKLPTGAGWTVRVAANDAAPVSRCELHRDGEERPRLVFNAWYGDWSEGPFSEAAARHGSSAADGWKTRPVLTANWGRAKARCDAEAANFEAGADEDAGIKAPQLRALLTAFAQDQVKRHGGCKDLALPTRELPAAKR
;
A
#
# COMPACT_ATOMS: atom_id res chain seq x y z
N MET A 1 -50.91 -16.64 -44.95
CA MET A 1 -50.44 -15.49 -44.14
C MET A 1 -50.64 -15.81 -42.67
N LEU A 2 -49.60 -15.83 -41.85
CA LEU A 2 -49.74 -16.05 -40.39
C LEU A 2 -50.62 -14.94 -39.77
N PRO A 3 -51.50 -15.29 -38.80
CA PRO A 3 -52.30 -14.31 -38.07
C PRO A 3 -51.40 -13.26 -37.41
N ARG A 4 -51.85 -12.00 -37.40
CA ARG A 4 -51.08 -10.85 -36.90
C ARG A 4 -50.63 -11.03 -35.44
N TRP A 5 -51.44 -11.71 -34.61
CA TRP A 5 -51.10 -12.01 -33.21
C TRP A 5 -49.96 -13.03 -33.06
N VAL A 6 -49.83 -14.00 -33.97
CA VAL A 6 -48.72 -14.97 -33.97
C VAL A 6 -47.41 -14.27 -34.31
N LYS A 7 -47.44 -13.34 -35.29
CA LYS A 7 -46.26 -12.54 -35.64
C LYS A 7 -45.80 -11.65 -34.49
N VAL A 8 -46.73 -11.01 -33.78
CA VAL A 8 -46.43 -10.20 -32.59
C VAL A 8 -45.85 -11.06 -31.47
N GLY A 9 -46.42 -12.24 -31.22
CA GLY A 9 -45.92 -13.18 -30.21
C GLY A 9 -44.49 -13.66 -30.49
N VAL A 10 -44.19 -14.01 -31.75
CA VAL A 10 -42.83 -14.44 -32.16
C VAL A 10 -41.84 -13.29 -32.03
N VAL A 11 -42.18 -12.08 -32.47
CA VAL A 11 -41.29 -10.91 -32.32
C VAL A 11 -41.04 -10.60 -30.83
N ALA A 12 -42.07 -10.63 -30.00
CA ALA A 12 -41.92 -10.42 -28.56
C ALA A 12 -41.01 -11.49 -27.91
N ALA A 13 -41.18 -12.76 -28.28
CA ALA A 13 -40.33 -13.84 -27.79
C ALA A 13 -38.86 -13.69 -28.23
N VAL A 14 -38.61 -13.31 -29.49
CA VAL A 14 -37.26 -13.05 -30.00
C VAL A 14 -36.61 -11.86 -29.30
N VAL A 15 -37.37 -10.78 -29.09
CA VAL A 15 -36.87 -9.60 -28.35
C VAL A 15 -36.56 -9.95 -26.91
N LEU A 16 -37.44 -10.69 -26.22
CA LEU A 16 -37.20 -11.13 -24.84
C LEU A 16 -35.99 -12.08 -24.74
N ALA A 17 -35.82 -12.99 -25.71
CA ALA A 17 -34.66 -13.87 -25.76
C ALA A 17 -33.36 -13.08 -26.02
N ALA A 18 -33.39 -12.09 -26.92
CA ALA A 18 -32.25 -11.22 -27.17
C ALA A 18 -31.90 -10.37 -25.93
N VAL A 19 -32.90 -9.71 -25.31
CA VAL A 19 -32.71 -8.95 -24.08
C VAL A 19 -32.18 -9.85 -22.95
N GLY A 20 -32.75 -11.05 -22.78
CA GLY A 20 -32.28 -12.01 -21.79
C GLY A 20 -30.84 -12.46 -22.02
N TYR A 21 -30.43 -12.62 -23.28
CA TYR A 21 -29.05 -12.93 -23.64
C TYR A 21 -28.09 -11.79 -23.27
N PHE A 22 -28.47 -10.54 -23.51
CA PHE A 22 -27.65 -9.37 -23.17
C PHE A 22 -27.61 -9.05 -21.66
N VAL A 23 -28.68 -9.35 -20.91
CA VAL A 23 -28.77 -9.04 -19.46
C VAL A 23 -28.14 -10.12 -18.59
N ARG A 24 -28.10 -11.37 -19.06
CA ARG A 24 -27.57 -12.51 -18.30
C ARG A 24 -26.16 -12.29 -17.70
N PRO A 25 -25.15 -11.76 -18.43
CA PRO A 25 -23.82 -11.59 -17.85
C PRO A 25 -23.82 -10.57 -16.70
N TYR A 26 -24.48 -9.42 -16.86
CA TYR A 26 -24.61 -8.42 -15.79
C TYR A 26 -25.32 -8.95 -14.54
N ALA A 27 -26.37 -9.75 -14.73
CA ALA A 27 -27.07 -10.38 -13.61
C ALA A 27 -26.17 -11.41 -12.89
N ASN A 28 -25.31 -12.11 -13.64
CA ASN A 28 -24.32 -13.03 -13.08
C ASN A 28 -23.25 -12.26 -12.29
N ASP A 29 -22.74 -11.16 -12.83
CA ASP A 29 -21.73 -10.32 -12.18
C ASP A 29 -22.22 -9.82 -10.82
N TRP A 30 -23.44 -9.28 -10.81
CA TRP A 30 -24.08 -8.79 -9.59
C TRP A 30 -24.32 -9.92 -8.58
N TRP A 31 -24.75 -11.09 -9.05
CA TRP A 31 -24.99 -12.25 -8.19
C TRP A 31 -23.69 -12.83 -7.60
N LEU A 32 -22.60 -12.85 -8.36
CA LEU A 32 -21.28 -13.26 -7.88
C LEU A 32 -20.76 -12.27 -6.83
N ALA A 33 -20.78 -10.97 -7.14
CA ALA A 33 -20.33 -9.93 -6.23
C ALA A 33 -21.14 -9.85 -4.93
N SER A 34 -22.47 -10.06 -5.00
CA SER A 34 -23.33 -10.04 -3.80
C SER A 34 -23.05 -11.19 -2.82
N ARG A 35 -22.39 -12.27 -3.25
CA ARG A 35 -22.13 -13.46 -2.41
C ARG A 35 -20.67 -13.62 -2.02
N VAL A 36 -19.75 -13.24 -2.89
CA VAL A 36 -18.31 -13.31 -2.61
C VAL A 36 -17.95 -12.47 -1.39
N CYS A 37 -16.84 -12.83 -0.75
CA CYS A 37 -16.34 -12.14 0.43
C CYS A 37 -17.40 -12.07 1.55
N GLY A 38 -18.23 -13.12 1.70
CA GLY A 38 -19.41 -13.14 2.55
C GLY A 38 -20.37 -11.95 2.39
N GLY A 39 -20.53 -11.47 1.15
CA GLY A 39 -21.45 -10.39 0.77
C GLY A 39 -20.99 -8.98 1.17
N ALA A 40 -19.70 -8.79 1.41
CA ALA A 40 -19.14 -7.50 1.83
C ALA A 40 -18.72 -6.59 0.67
N MET A 41 -18.81 -7.04 -0.59
CA MET A 41 -18.51 -6.20 -1.74
C MET A 41 -19.54 -5.08 -1.87
N PRO A 42 -19.11 -3.80 -1.96
CA PRO A 42 -20.01 -2.71 -2.32
C PRO A 42 -20.55 -2.88 -3.75
N ASP A 43 -21.80 -2.47 -4.00
CA ASP A 43 -22.40 -2.52 -5.35
C ASP A 43 -21.52 -1.84 -6.41
N GLU A 44 -20.95 -0.69 -6.05
CA GLU A 44 -20.06 0.08 -6.94
C GLU A 44 -18.73 -0.61 -7.25
N ALA A 45 -18.33 -1.65 -6.50
CA ALA A 45 -17.14 -2.43 -6.84
C ALA A 45 -17.34 -3.16 -8.16
N VAL A 46 -18.56 -3.65 -8.42
CA VAL A 46 -18.92 -4.28 -9.69
C VAL A 46 -18.92 -3.24 -10.80
N ASP A 47 -19.57 -2.10 -10.57
CA ASP A 47 -19.76 -1.10 -11.63
C ASP A 47 -18.47 -0.35 -12.01
N LYS A 48 -17.49 -0.27 -11.10
CA LYS A 48 -16.30 0.59 -11.27
C LYS A 48 -14.98 -0.16 -11.27
N LEU A 49 -14.88 -1.30 -10.62
CA LEU A 49 -13.60 -2.03 -10.52
C LEU A 49 -13.53 -3.20 -11.50
N ILE A 50 -14.61 -3.49 -12.20
CA ILE A 50 -14.64 -4.41 -13.33
C ILE A 50 -14.53 -3.56 -14.62
N PRO A 51 -13.55 -3.85 -15.49
CA PRO A 51 -13.42 -3.13 -16.76
C PRO A 51 -14.68 -3.23 -17.63
N ASP A 52 -14.96 -2.16 -18.37
CA ASP A 52 -16.09 -2.12 -19.31
C ASP A 52 -15.96 -3.23 -20.37
N GLY A 53 -16.96 -4.10 -20.44
CA GLY A 53 -17.01 -5.20 -21.41
C GLY A 53 -16.38 -6.51 -20.92
N GLU A 54 -15.85 -6.53 -19.70
CA GLU A 54 -15.45 -7.77 -19.02
C GLU A 54 -16.54 -8.26 -18.08
N HIS A 55 -16.64 -9.59 -17.94
CA HIS A 55 -17.62 -10.25 -17.08
C HIS A 55 -16.94 -11.20 -16.12
N LEU A 56 -17.59 -11.42 -14.99
CA LEU A 56 -17.13 -12.33 -13.96
C LEU A 56 -17.50 -13.76 -14.33
N ASP A 57 -16.50 -14.64 -14.30
CA ASP A 57 -16.68 -16.07 -14.50
C ASP A 57 -16.95 -16.78 -13.17
N SER A 58 -16.16 -16.45 -12.15
CA SER A 58 -16.21 -17.14 -10.87
C SER A 58 -15.85 -16.26 -9.67
N ASP A 59 -16.28 -16.72 -8.50
CA ASP A 59 -15.89 -16.20 -7.21
C ASP A 59 -14.99 -17.19 -6.47
N TYR A 60 -14.11 -16.66 -5.62
CA TYR A 60 -13.26 -17.43 -4.73
C TYR A 60 -13.38 -16.86 -3.31
N GLU A 61 -13.59 -17.73 -2.33
CA GLU A 61 -13.49 -17.39 -0.92
C GLU A 61 -12.81 -18.54 -0.17
N TYR A 62 -11.80 -18.18 0.60
CA TYR A 62 -11.05 -19.08 1.46
C TYR A 62 -10.88 -18.45 2.83
N PHE A 63 -11.12 -19.26 3.85
CA PHE A 63 -11.02 -18.86 5.24
C PHE A 63 -10.42 -20.01 6.04
N ASN A 64 -9.43 -19.68 6.87
CA ASN A 64 -8.88 -20.59 7.84
C ASN A 64 -8.55 -19.82 9.12
N GLU A 65 -9.35 -20.06 10.16
CA GLU A 65 -9.22 -19.42 11.47
C GLU A 65 -7.89 -19.76 12.16
N GLU A 66 -7.48 -21.03 12.13
CA GLU A 66 -6.26 -21.51 12.77
C GLU A 66 -5.01 -20.87 12.16
N LEU A 67 -5.00 -20.69 10.83
CA LEU A 67 -3.92 -20.00 10.13
C LEU A 67 -4.06 -18.48 10.20
N GLY A 68 -5.19 -17.95 10.66
CA GLY A 68 -5.45 -16.52 10.68
C GLY A 68 -5.55 -15.90 9.27
N VAL A 69 -6.01 -16.68 8.29
CA VAL A 69 -6.04 -16.26 6.87
C VAL A 69 -7.46 -16.12 6.36
N TYR A 70 -7.71 -15.02 5.66
CA TYR A 70 -8.91 -14.81 4.87
C TYR A 70 -8.54 -14.30 3.49
N SER A 71 -9.11 -14.89 2.44
CA SER A 71 -8.85 -14.51 1.06
C SER A 71 -10.14 -14.59 0.28
N CYS A 72 -10.41 -13.57 -0.53
CA CYS A 72 -11.52 -13.61 -1.46
C CYS A 72 -11.18 -12.89 -2.76
N ALA A 73 -11.78 -13.31 -3.86
CA ALA A 73 -11.57 -12.71 -5.16
C ALA A 73 -12.77 -12.90 -6.08
N LEU A 74 -12.96 -11.91 -6.96
CA LEU A 74 -13.75 -12.00 -8.18
C LEU A 74 -12.79 -12.26 -9.34
N ILE A 75 -13.13 -13.21 -10.22
CA ILE A 75 -12.25 -13.72 -11.28
C ILE A 75 -12.96 -13.55 -12.64
N HIS A 76 -12.23 -13.01 -13.61
CA HIS A 76 -12.69 -12.84 -14.99
C HIS A 76 -12.57 -14.14 -15.81
N GLU A 77 -13.40 -14.26 -16.84
CA GLU A 77 -13.26 -15.30 -17.86
C GLU A 77 -11.87 -15.18 -18.53
N ASP A 78 -11.20 -16.30 -18.83
CA ASP A 78 -9.86 -16.39 -19.46
C ASP A 78 -8.60 -16.09 -18.64
N SER A 79 -8.65 -15.95 -17.31
CA SER A 79 -7.37 -15.92 -16.58
C SER A 79 -7.39 -16.46 -15.13
N TYR A 80 -6.54 -17.46 -14.89
CA TYR A 80 -6.07 -17.80 -13.54
C TYR A 80 -5.19 -16.68 -12.92
N ARG A 81 -5.04 -15.51 -13.58
CA ARG A 81 -4.04 -14.48 -13.25
C ARG A 81 -4.58 -13.04 -13.17
N ALA A 82 -5.67 -12.68 -13.85
CA ALA A 82 -6.31 -11.38 -13.72
C ALA A 82 -7.48 -11.52 -12.73
N LYS A 83 -7.19 -11.18 -11.47
CA LYS A 83 -8.22 -11.05 -10.45
C LYS A 83 -8.85 -9.67 -10.65
N GLY A 84 -10.16 -9.61 -10.91
CA GLY A 84 -10.87 -8.35 -11.06
C GLY A 84 -10.78 -7.52 -9.79
N VAL A 85 -11.23 -8.09 -8.67
CA VAL A 85 -11.04 -7.52 -7.33
C VAL A 85 -10.67 -8.65 -6.38
N SER A 86 -9.68 -8.43 -5.52
CA SER A 86 -9.28 -9.41 -4.51
C SER A 86 -8.82 -8.78 -3.20
N ALA A 87 -9.07 -9.50 -2.11
CA ALA A 87 -8.51 -9.23 -0.81
C ALA A 87 -7.78 -10.44 -0.25
N LEU A 88 -6.64 -10.19 0.39
CA LEU A 88 -5.90 -11.17 1.17
C LEU A 88 -5.60 -10.57 2.55
N ALA A 89 -5.97 -11.31 3.58
CA ALA A 89 -5.94 -10.87 4.96
C ALA A 89 -5.22 -11.90 5.85
N HIS A 90 -4.37 -11.40 6.75
CA HIS A 90 -3.55 -12.19 7.66
C HIS A 90 -3.55 -11.62 9.08
N THR A 91 -3.73 -12.47 10.09
CA THR A 91 -3.51 -12.13 11.51
C THR A 91 -2.24 -12.77 12.10
N ASP A 92 -1.66 -13.74 11.39
CA ASP A 92 -0.37 -14.32 11.75
C ASP A 92 0.79 -13.41 11.33
N ARG A 93 1.84 -13.37 12.15
CA ARG A 93 2.94 -12.41 11.97
C ARG A 93 3.80 -12.75 10.76
N ASP A 94 4.10 -14.03 10.56
CA ASP A 94 5.00 -14.48 9.50
C ASP A 94 4.43 -14.17 8.11
N SER A 95 3.12 -14.36 7.91
CA SER A 95 2.46 -13.99 6.65
C SER A 95 2.36 -12.48 6.48
N GLN A 96 2.20 -11.71 7.56
CA GLN A 96 2.28 -10.24 7.47
C GLN A 96 3.67 -9.79 7.02
N ASP A 97 4.72 -10.31 7.63
CA ASP A 97 6.09 -9.99 7.27
C ASP A 97 6.38 -10.40 5.81
N LEU A 98 5.91 -11.58 5.38
CA LEU A 98 6.01 -12.03 3.99
C LEU A 98 5.23 -11.13 3.03
N ALA A 99 4.01 -10.73 3.38
CA ALA A 99 3.21 -9.82 2.58
C ALA A 99 3.85 -8.43 2.48
N MET A 100 4.53 -7.96 3.53
CA MET A 100 5.25 -6.69 3.53
C MET A 100 6.54 -6.73 2.72
N LYS A 101 7.19 -7.88 2.58
CA LYS A 101 8.34 -8.01 1.66
C LYS A 101 7.99 -7.61 0.23
N THR A 102 6.76 -7.86 -0.22
CA THR A 102 6.32 -7.48 -1.57
C THR A 102 6.24 -5.97 -1.82
N VAL A 103 6.24 -5.16 -0.74
CA VAL A 103 6.26 -3.70 -0.81
C VAL A 103 7.68 -3.16 -1.05
N PHE A 104 8.70 -3.97 -0.75
CA PHE A 104 10.10 -3.61 -0.95
C PHE A 104 10.61 -4.31 -2.23
N TYR A 105 11.03 -3.53 -3.22
CA TYR A 105 11.64 -4.06 -4.44
C TYR A 105 13.10 -3.61 -4.52
N ASP A 106 14.00 -4.54 -4.85
CA ASP A 106 15.44 -4.29 -4.90
C ASP A 106 16.06 -3.66 -3.65
N GLY A 107 15.43 -3.88 -2.48
CA GLY A 107 15.91 -3.36 -1.21
C GLY A 107 15.46 -1.94 -0.87
N THR A 108 14.57 -1.34 -1.66
CA THR A 108 13.93 -0.05 -1.35
C THR A 108 12.42 -0.15 -1.34
N ALA A 109 11.77 0.67 -0.52
CA ALA A 109 10.31 0.76 -0.51
C ALA A 109 9.79 1.28 -1.86
N ARG A 110 8.82 0.55 -2.46
CA ARG A 110 8.06 0.98 -3.65
C ARG A 110 7.34 2.31 -3.42
N SER A 111 6.73 2.87 -4.47
CA SER A 111 5.86 4.04 -4.33
C SER A 111 4.75 3.72 -3.33
N VAL A 112 4.83 4.38 -2.17
CA VAL A 112 3.83 4.28 -1.11
C VAL A 112 3.12 5.60 -0.93
N GLY A 113 1.81 5.53 -0.71
CA GLY A 113 0.94 6.67 -0.48
C GLY A 113 0.25 6.58 0.87
N ALA A 114 0.00 7.74 1.48
CA ALA A 114 -0.82 7.82 2.67
C ALA A 114 -2.30 7.59 2.32
N LEU A 115 -3.07 6.96 3.22
CA LEU A 115 -4.53 6.93 3.12
C LEU A 115 -5.17 8.18 3.75
N PRO A 116 -6.42 8.53 3.43
CA PRO A 116 -7.16 9.56 4.15
C PRO A 116 -7.13 9.38 5.67
N GLU A 117 -7.20 10.49 6.40
CA GLU A 117 -7.19 10.48 7.87
C GLU A 117 -8.24 9.52 8.46
N GLY A 118 -7.84 8.80 9.52
CA GLY A 118 -8.69 7.83 10.21
C GLY A 118 -8.61 6.40 9.66
N LEU A 119 -7.90 6.16 8.55
CA LEU A 119 -7.62 4.80 8.06
C LEU A 119 -6.21 4.34 8.45
N PRO A 120 -6.06 3.19 9.13
CA PRO A 120 -4.77 2.73 9.62
C PRO A 120 -4.03 1.97 8.51
N GLY A 121 -3.51 2.66 7.50
CA GLY A 121 -2.94 1.98 6.34
C GLY A 121 -2.28 2.89 5.31
N PHE A 122 -1.90 2.31 4.18
CA PHE A 122 -1.20 2.97 3.09
C PHE A 122 -1.54 2.32 1.75
N THR A 123 -1.15 2.96 0.65
CA THR A 123 -1.22 2.37 -0.70
C THR A 123 0.15 1.92 -1.19
N ASP A 124 0.22 0.85 -1.98
CA ASP A 124 1.42 0.38 -2.68
C ASP A 124 1.10 -0.04 -4.12
N GLU A 125 1.67 0.65 -5.11
CA GLU A 125 1.37 0.41 -6.55
C GLU A 125 -0.15 0.35 -6.84
N GLY A 126 -0.90 1.32 -6.34
CA GLY A 126 -2.36 1.38 -6.47
C GLY A 126 -3.15 0.45 -5.55
N ARG A 127 -2.51 -0.53 -4.90
CA ARG A 127 -3.18 -1.43 -3.94
C ARG A 127 -3.39 -0.73 -2.62
N VAL A 128 -4.43 -1.11 -1.88
CA VAL A 128 -4.73 -0.58 -0.54
C VAL A 128 -4.32 -1.61 0.51
N ARG A 129 -3.53 -1.19 1.49
CA ARG A 129 -3.16 -2.01 2.66
C ARG A 129 -3.67 -1.38 3.93
N LEU A 130 -4.49 -2.11 4.66
CA LEU A 130 -5.00 -1.73 5.98
C LEU A 130 -4.34 -2.61 7.05
N LEU A 131 -3.81 -1.97 8.08
CA LEU A 131 -3.14 -2.55 9.25
C LEU A 131 -4.00 -2.25 10.48
N VAL A 132 -4.93 -3.14 10.79
CA VAL A 132 -5.92 -2.93 11.83
C VAL A 132 -5.48 -3.64 13.11
N SER A 133 -5.56 -2.99 14.27
CA SER A 133 -5.28 -3.64 15.56
C SER A 133 -6.35 -4.70 15.87
N CYS A 134 -5.94 -5.87 16.37
CA CYS A 134 -6.85 -6.95 16.76
C CYS A 134 -6.86 -7.17 18.29
N PRO A 135 -7.69 -6.43 19.04
CA PRO A 135 -7.72 -6.53 20.50
C PRO A 135 -8.10 -7.92 21.01
N ASP A 136 -9.04 -8.61 20.36
CA ASP A 136 -9.55 -9.91 20.83
C ASP A 136 -8.53 -11.04 20.65
N LEU A 137 -7.57 -10.87 19.73
CA LEU A 137 -6.45 -11.80 19.54
C LEU A 137 -5.30 -11.57 20.53
N GLY A 138 -5.38 -10.50 21.35
CA GLY A 138 -4.40 -10.19 22.37
C GLY A 138 -3.01 -9.85 21.82
N LYS A 139 -1.99 -10.49 22.37
CA LYS A 139 -0.58 -10.26 22.05
C LYS A 139 0.06 -11.51 21.47
N ASP A 140 1.08 -11.32 20.64
CA ASP A 140 1.92 -12.42 20.17
C ASP A 140 2.92 -12.89 21.26
N MET A 141 3.73 -13.88 20.93
CA MET A 141 4.72 -14.48 21.84
C MET A 141 5.81 -13.50 22.30
N GLU A 142 5.99 -12.39 21.58
CA GLU A 142 6.94 -11.33 21.89
C GLU A 142 6.27 -10.17 22.66
N GLY A 143 4.99 -10.34 23.03
CA GLY A 143 4.22 -9.37 23.80
C GLY A 143 3.70 -8.19 22.97
N ARG A 144 3.73 -8.29 21.64
CA ARG A 144 3.30 -7.23 20.72
C ARG A 144 1.82 -7.38 20.39
N PRO A 145 1.07 -6.28 20.19
CA PRO A 145 -0.33 -6.37 19.78
C PRO A 145 -0.50 -7.12 18.46
N ARG A 146 -1.45 -8.06 18.41
CA ARG A 146 -1.85 -8.71 17.16
C ARG A 146 -2.53 -7.69 16.24
N ARG A 147 -2.35 -7.87 14.93
CA ARG A 147 -2.91 -7.01 13.89
C ARG A 147 -3.55 -7.86 12.80
N LEU A 148 -4.40 -7.25 12.02
CA LEU A 148 -4.93 -7.73 10.77
C LEU A 148 -4.32 -6.88 9.65
N LEU A 149 -3.51 -7.49 8.79
CA LEU A 149 -3.10 -6.88 7.53
C LEU A 149 -4.07 -7.32 6.45
N VAL A 150 -4.74 -6.38 5.79
CA VAL A 150 -5.59 -6.63 4.63
C VAL A 150 -5.00 -5.92 3.42
N ARG A 151 -4.65 -6.68 2.39
CA ARG A 151 -4.26 -6.17 1.09
C ARG A 151 -5.41 -6.31 0.12
N THR A 152 -5.88 -5.20 -0.42
CA THR A 152 -6.90 -5.16 -1.47
C THR A 152 -6.29 -4.68 -2.77
N SER A 153 -6.61 -5.37 -3.86
CA SER A 153 -6.17 -5.01 -5.20
C SER A 153 -7.27 -5.27 -6.21
N ALA A 154 -7.27 -4.46 -7.27
CA ALA A 154 -8.06 -4.69 -8.47
C ALA A 154 -7.13 -4.78 -9.69
N GLU A 155 -7.70 -4.85 -10.87
CA GLU A 155 -6.97 -4.63 -12.12
C GLU A 155 -6.26 -3.28 -12.11
N ARG A 156 -5.12 -3.18 -12.80
CA ARG A 156 -4.25 -2.00 -12.73
C ARG A 156 -4.99 -0.72 -13.12
N ASP A 157 -5.68 -0.75 -14.25
CA ASP A 157 -6.36 0.42 -14.79
C ASP A 157 -7.49 0.86 -13.85
N ALA A 158 -8.26 -0.08 -13.31
CA ALA A 158 -9.28 0.19 -12.30
C ALA A 158 -8.71 0.81 -11.00
N MET A 159 -7.53 0.37 -10.55
CA MET A 159 -6.88 0.96 -9.38
C MET A 159 -6.45 2.42 -9.61
N GLU A 160 -6.03 2.75 -10.84
CA GLU A 160 -5.60 4.10 -11.23
C GLU A 160 -6.81 5.03 -11.49
N GLU A 161 -7.85 4.54 -12.16
CA GLU A 161 -9.01 5.32 -12.57
C GLU A 161 -10.09 5.46 -11.50
N GLN A 162 -10.21 4.48 -10.59
CA GLN A 162 -11.30 4.40 -9.60
C GLN A 162 -10.80 4.25 -8.15
N PRO A 163 -9.87 5.11 -7.68
CA PRO A 163 -9.28 4.98 -6.35
C PRO A 163 -10.30 5.10 -5.21
N ASP A 164 -11.36 5.89 -5.40
CA ASP A 164 -12.44 6.04 -4.42
C ASP A 164 -13.24 4.74 -4.22
N ALA A 165 -13.50 4.00 -5.30
CA ALA A 165 -14.23 2.73 -5.24
C ALA A 165 -13.34 1.63 -4.64
N LEU A 166 -12.06 1.60 -5.03
CA LEU A 166 -11.10 0.66 -4.46
C LEU A 166 -10.93 0.87 -2.95
N LEU A 167 -10.84 2.11 -2.49
CA LEU A 167 -10.67 2.41 -1.07
C LEU A 167 -11.90 2.00 -0.25
N ARG A 168 -13.10 2.28 -0.73
CA ARG A 168 -14.35 1.86 -0.07
C ARG A 168 -14.48 0.33 -0.04
N THR A 169 -14.11 -0.33 -1.12
CA THR A 169 -14.02 -1.79 -1.20
C THR A 169 -13.02 -2.35 -0.19
N ALA A 170 -11.81 -1.77 -0.12
CA ALA A 170 -10.79 -2.20 0.84
C ALA A 170 -11.25 -2.08 2.29
N VAL A 171 -11.95 -1.01 2.64
CA VAL A 171 -12.54 -0.82 3.98
C VAL A 171 -13.63 -1.87 4.27
N ALA A 172 -14.53 -2.12 3.31
CA ALA A 172 -15.58 -3.13 3.47
C ALA A 172 -15.00 -4.54 3.66
N LEU A 173 -14.01 -4.91 2.84
CA LEU A 173 -13.33 -6.19 2.91
C LEU A 173 -12.49 -6.32 4.19
N ALA A 174 -11.89 -5.24 4.69
CA ALA A 174 -11.17 -5.27 5.97
C ALA A 174 -12.11 -5.46 7.17
N ASN A 175 -13.28 -4.81 7.16
CA ASN A 175 -14.31 -5.01 8.18
C ASN A 175 -14.82 -6.45 8.18
N GLN A 176 -15.02 -7.03 6.99
CA GLN A 176 -15.42 -8.43 6.87
C GLN A 176 -14.33 -9.40 7.33
N ALA A 177 -13.08 -9.18 6.93
CA ALA A 177 -11.95 -9.98 7.38
C ALA A 177 -11.79 -9.93 8.91
N SER A 178 -11.93 -8.73 9.50
CA SER A 178 -11.92 -8.52 10.96
C SER A 178 -12.99 -9.37 11.65
N LYS A 179 -14.22 -9.35 11.13
CA LYS A 179 -15.33 -10.16 11.66
C LYS A 179 -15.06 -11.66 11.54
N LYS A 180 -14.61 -12.13 10.37
CA LYS A 180 -14.35 -13.55 10.09
C LYS A 180 -13.21 -14.10 10.94
N LEU A 181 -12.15 -13.32 11.13
CA LEU A 181 -10.94 -13.71 11.85
C LEU A 181 -11.00 -13.41 13.35
N GLY A 182 -12.15 -12.98 13.89
CA GLY A 182 -12.31 -12.70 15.30
C GLY A 182 -11.36 -11.61 15.82
N CYS A 183 -11.03 -10.62 14.99
CA CYS A 183 -10.04 -9.59 15.31
C CYS A 183 -10.50 -8.67 16.45
N GLY A 184 -11.83 -8.45 16.59
CA GLY A 184 -12.40 -7.56 17.60
C GLY A 184 -12.23 -6.08 17.32
N ALA A 185 -11.74 -5.72 16.12
CA ALA A 185 -11.55 -4.32 15.75
C ALA A 185 -12.87 -3.60 15.53
N GLU A 186 -12.95 -2.34 15.95
CA GLU A 186 -14.05 -1.47 15.58
C GLU A 186 -14.14 -1.34 14.04
N PRO A 187 -15.35 -1.41 13.45
CA PRO A 187 -15.50 -1.26 12.02
C PRO A 187 -14.96 0.08 11.51
N LEU A 188 -14.06 0.01 10.54
CA LEU A 188 -13.52 1.17 9.84
C LEU A 188 -14.63 1.88 9.07
N LYS A 189 -14.57 3.21 9.06
CA LYS A 189 -15.47 4.05 8.26
C LYS A 189 -14.84 4.34 6.92
N ALA A 190 -15.55 4.02 5.84
CA ALA A 190 -15.05 4.29 4.51
C ALA A 190 -15.12 5.80 4.21
N PRO A 191 -14.03 6.43 3.77
CA PRO A 191 -14.04 7.83 3.36
C PRO A 191 -14.80 7.97 2.04
N LYS A 192 -15.26 9.20 1.75
CA LYS A 192 -15.91 9.51 0.47
C LYS A 192 -14.94 9.50 -0.70
N HIS A 193 -13.73 9.99 -0.44
CA HIS A 193 -12.69 10.18 -1.45
C HIS A 193 -11.36 9.61 -0.96
N ALA A 194 -10.63 8.98 -1.85
CA ALA A 194 -9.22 8.69 -1.70
C ALA A 194 -8.40 9.99 -1.74
N LEU A 195 -7.17 9.92 -1.25
CA LEU A 195 -6.21 10.98 -1.54
C LEU A 195 -5.80 10.88 -3.02
N PRO A 196 -5.47 12.01 -3.67
CA PRO A 196 -4.94 11.99 -5.03
C PRO A 196 -3.73 11.05 -5.12
N GLY A 197 -3.75 10.10 -6.07
CA GLY A 197 -2.74 9.05 -6.17
C GLY A 197 -1.32 9.59 -6.37
N GLU A 198 -1.16 10.57 -7.26
CA GLU A 198 0.11 11.27 -7.47
C GLU A 198 -0.05 12.78 -7.24
N SER A 199 0.64 13.30 -6.22
CA SER A 199 0.78 14.73 -6.07
C SER A 199 1.73 15.27 -7.14
N LYS A 200 1.38 16.42 -7.74
CA LYS A 200 2.29 17.12 -8.66
C LYS A 200 3.54 17.55 -7.89
N PRO A 201 4.75 17.34 -8.43
CA PRO A 201 5.96 17.87 -7.82
C PRO A 201 5.84 19.39 -7.64
N VAL A 202 6.24 19.89 -6.46
CA VAL A 202 6.27 21.31 -6.13
C VAL A 202 7.70 21.80 -5.97
N ALA A 203 7.95 23.08 -6.16
CA ALA A 203 9.28 23.65 -5.90
C ALA A 203 9.68 23.48 -4.42
N LEU A 204 10.98 23.36 -4.13
CA LEU A 204 11.49 23.26 -2.75
C LEU A 204 11.00 24.40 -1.84
N SER A 205 10.82 25.61 -2.36
CA SER A 205 10.30 26.74 -1.58
C SER A 205 8.84 26.56 -1.14
N ALA A 206 8.09 25.69 -1.81
CA ALA A 206 6.68 25.41 -1.54
C ALA A 206 6.47 24.21 -0.59
N VAL A 207 7.53 23.55 -0.12
CA VAL A 207 7.40 22.40 0.82
C VAL A 207 7.16 22.83 2.27
N ALA A 208 7.19 24.13 2.56
CA ALA A 208 6.89 24.65 3.89
C ALA A 208 5.48 24.22 4.34
N GLY A 209 5.36 23.75 5.58
CA GLY A 209 4.10 23.25 6.13
C GLY A 209 3.71 21.83 5.69
N THR A 210 4.45 21.18 4.79
CA THR A 210 4.24 19.78 4.42
C THR A 210 5.05 18.82 5.31
N ALA A 211 4.78 17.52 5.22
CA ALA A 211 5.60 16.47 5.86
C ALA A 211 7.07 16.44 5.37
N CYS A 212 7.36 17.08 4.24
CA CYS A 212 8.70 17.17 3.65
C CYS A 212 9.37 18.53 3.91
N SER A 213 8.86 19.33 4.87
CA SER A 213 9.36 20.70 5.11
C SER A 213 10.83 20.75 5.51
N TRP A 214 11.40 19.67 6.08
CA TRP A 214 12.82 19.59 6.42
C TRP A 214 13.73 19.81 5.21
N LEU A 215 13.24 19.59 3.98
CA LEU A 215 13.96 19.84 2.74
C LEU A 215 14.25 21.33 2.50
N SER A 216 13.50 22.25 3.11
CA SER A 216 13.74 23.70 2.91
C SER A 216 15.10 24.15 3.45
N GLY A 217 15.67 23.43 4.42
CA GLY A 217 17.01 23.68 4.97
C GLY A 217 18.08 22.69 4.50
N ALA A 218 17.73 21.77 3.60
CA ALA A 218 18.63 20.70 3.18
C ALA A 218 19.71 21.21 2.21
N LYS A 219 20.95 20.76 2.40
CA LYS A 219 22.06 21.05 1.47
C LYS A 219 22.00 20.10 0.28
N LEU A 220 21.22 20.49 -0.72
CA LEU A 220 21.10 19.77 -2.00
C LEU A 220 22.12 20.31 -3.03
N PRO A 221 22.50 19.50 -4.04
CA PRO A 221 23.36 19.97 -5.12
C PRO A 221 22.79 21.21 -5.81
N THR A 222 23.60 22.25 -5.96
CA THR A 222 23.20 23.53 -6.57
C THR A 222 22.95 23.38 -8.07
N GLY A 223 21.99 24.13 -8.62
CA GLY A 223 21.73 24.18 -10.07
C GLY A 223 20.92 23.02 -10.65
N ALA A 224 20.46 22.08 -9.82
CA ALA A 224 19.74 20.88 -10.26
C ALA A 224 18.21 21.06 -10.39
N GLY A 225 17.67 22.26 -10.10
CA GLY A 225 16.24 22.55 -10.30
C GLY A 225 15.31 21.57 -9.55
N TRP A 226 15.57 21.34 -8.26
CA TRP A 226 14.86 20.33 -7.48
C TRP A 226 13.37 20.64 -7.28
N THR A 227 12.52 19.66 -7.57
CA THR A 227 11.10 19.62 -7.18
C THR A 227 10.84 18.46 -6.24
N VAL A 228 9.80 18.58 -5.41
CA VAL A 228 9.46 17.62 -4.37
C VAL A 228 8.06 17.09 -4.57
N ARG A 229 7.91 15.78 -4.61
CA ARG A 229 6.62 15.10 -4.51
C ARG A 229 6.42 14.63 -3.07
N VAL A 230 5.26 14.95 -2.49
CA VAL A 230 4.91 14.64 -1.10
C VAL A 230 3.81 13.60 -1.10
N ALA A 231 4.08 12.45 -0.50
CA ALA A 231 3.13 11.36 -0.31
C ALA A 231 3.11 10.99 1.19
N ALA A 232 2.49 11.86 1.98
CA ALA A 232 2.49 11.75 3.44
C ALA A 232 1.32 12.54 4.03
N ASN A 233 0.83 12.08 5.18
CA ASN A 233 0.05 12.87 6.12
C ASN A 233 0.43 12.47 7.55
N ASP A 234 -0.05 13.23 8.54
CA ASP A 234 0.37 13.05 9.93
C ASP A 234 -0.21 11.79 10.60
N ALA A 235 -1.22 11.15 9.99
CA ALA A 235 -1.91 9.98 10.55
C ALA A 235 -1.46 8.65 9.92
N ALA A 236 -0.76 8.70 8.78
CA ALA A 236 -0.40 7.50 8.03
C ALA A 236 0.78 6.76 8.68
N PRO A 237 0.76 5.41 8.67
CA PRO A 237 1.85 4.60 9.18
C PRO A 237 3.09 4.63 8.26
N VAL A 238 3.02 5.34 7.13
CA VAL A 238 4.13 5.61 6.22
C VAL A 238 4.14 7.07 5.78
N SER A 239 5.32 7.61 5.50
CA SER A 239 5.49 8.90 4.84
C SER A 239 6.54 8.79 3.75
N ARG A 240 6.38 9.54 2.66
CA ARG A 240 7.33 9.55 1.54
C ARG A 240 7.57 10.95 1.00
N CYS A 241 8.84 11.27 0.81
CA CYS A 241 9.32 12.49 0.15
C CYS A 241 10.21 12.07 -1.02
N GLU A 242 9.86 12.50 -2.23
CA GLU A 242 10.64 12.25 -3.43
C GLU A 242 11.20 13.56 -3.97
N LEU A 243 12.50 13.61 -4.28
CA LEU A 243 13.08 14.71 -5.02
C LEU A 243 13.36 14.30 -6.46
N HIS A 244 12.89 15.16 -7.35
CA HIS A 244 13.02 15.06 -8.79
C HIS A 244 13.83 16.26 -9.29
N ARG A 245 14.55 16.10 -10.40
CA ARG A 245 15.01 17.28 -11.14
C ARG A 245 13.86 17.77 -12.00
N ASP A 246 13.84 19.07 -12.28
CA ASP A 246 12.78 19.69 -13.08
C ASP A 246 12.58 18.95 -14.41
N GLY A 247 11.34 18.56 -14.70
CA GLY A 247 10.96 17.79 -15.88
C GLY A 247 11.29 16.29 -15.86
N GLU A 248 11.86 15.74 -14.78
CA GLU A 248 12.08 14.30 -14.64
C GLU A 248 10.92 13.62 -13.89
N GLU A 249 10.49 12.46 -14.40
CA GLU A 249 9.47 11.63 -13.73
C GLU A 249 10.06 10.70 -12.65
N ARG A 250 11.34 10.32 -12.82
CA ARG A 250 12.01 9.39 -11.91
C ARG A 250 12.66 10.17 -10.77
N PRO A 251 12.40 9.81 -9.50
CA PRO A 251 13.04 10.48 -8.38
C PRO A 251 14.53 10.17 -8.32
N ARG A 252 15.33 11.19 -8.02
CA ARG A 252 16.77 11.04 -7.76
C ARG A 252 17.08 10.82 -6.29
N LEU A 253 16.20 11.26 -5.40
CA LEU A 253 16.29 10.98 -3.97
C LEU A 253 14.92 10.57 -3.45
N VAL A 254 14.90 9.57 -2.59
CA VAL A 254 13.69 9.05 -1.96
C VAL A 254 13.93 8.94 -0.46
N PHE A 255 12.98 9.45 0.32
CA PHE A 255 12.97 9.33 1.77
C PHE A 255 11.66 8.71 2.20
N ASN A 256 11.72 7.66 3.03
CA ASN A 256 10.53 6.99 3.53
C ASN A 256 10.58 6.86 5.06
N ALA A 257 9.49 7.18 5.75
CA ALA A 257 9.29 6.81 7.15
C ALA A 257 8.27 5.68 7.24
N TRP A 258 8.51 4.73 8.14
CA TRP A 258 7.66 3.58 8.38
C TRP A 258 7.49 3.41 9.88
N TYR A 259 6.24 3.46 10.36
CA TYR A 259 5.89 3.43 11.77
C TYR A 259 5.21 2.10 12.11
N GLY A 260 5.95 1.27 12.84
CA GLY A 260 5.50 0.00 13.36
C GLY A 260 6.49 -1.12 13.10
N ASP A 261 6.46 -2.10 14.00
CA ASP A 261 7.36 -3.24 14.06
C ASP A 261 7.34 -4.13 12.80
N TRP A 262 6.22 -4.17 12.09
CA TRP A 262 6.00 -4.83 10.79
C TRP A 262 6.94 -4.33 9.68
N SER A 263 7.59 -3.18 9.86
CA SER A 263 8.59 -2.66 8.93
C SER A 263 10.00 -3.27 9.15
N GLU A 264 10.28 -3.85 10.32
CA GLU A 264 11.64 -4.27 10.70
C GLU A 264 12.21 -5.39 9.81
N GLY A 265 11.39 -6.39 9.48
CA GLY A 265 11.77 -7.51 8.63
C GLY A 265 12.18 -7.05 7.23
N PRO A 266 11.30 -6.33 6.49
CA PRO A 266 11.64 -5.79 5.18
C PRO A 266 12.89 -4.89 5.18
N PHE A 267 13.05 -4.03 6.17
CA PHE A 267 14.24 -3.17 6.25
C PHE A 267 15.53 -3.92 6.59
N SER A 268 15.45 -5.04 7.30
CA SER A 268 16.61 -5.90 7.56
C SER A 268 17.05 -6.64 6.31
N GLU A 269 16.11 -7.03 5.45
CA GLU A 269 16.40 -7.60 4.13
C GLU A 269 16.97 -6.53 3.18
N ALA A 270 16.38 -5.33 3.16
CA ALA A 270 16.90 -4.18 2.43
C ALA A 270 18.37 -3.89 2.79
N ALA A 271 18.68 -3.82 4.09
CA ALA A 271 20.04 -3.65 4.56
C ALA A 271 20.98 -4.71 3.97
N ALA A 272 20.56 -5.98 3.96
CA ALA A 272 21.33 -7.11 3.43
C ALA A 272 21.62 -7.00 1.92
N ARG A 273 20.72 -6.37 1.15
CA ARG A 273 20.87 -6.18 -0.29
C ARG A 273 21.79 -5.00 -0.62
N HIS A 274 21.76 -3.95 0.18
CA HIS A 274 22.57 -2.76 -0.07
C HIS A 274 23.99 -2.87 0.48
N GLY A 275 24.19 -3.53 1.62
CA GLY A 275 25.47 -3.57 2.32
C GLY A 275 26.00 -4.97 2.60
N SER A 276 27.25 -5.04 3.05
CA SER A 276 27.79 -6.24 3.68
C SER A 276 28.64 -5.90 4.90
N SER A 277 28.60 -6.77 5.91
CA SER A 277 29.41 -6.64 7.12
C SER A 277 29.58 -8.00 7.78
N ALA A 278 30.78 -8.26 8.31
CA ALA A 278 31.09 -9.46 9.10
C ALA A 278 30.59 -9.38 10.54
N ALA A 279 30.14 -8.20 11.01
CA ALA A 279 29.64 -8.04 12.37
C ALA A 279 28.24 -8.65 12.53
N ASP A 280 28.04 -9.47 13.55
CA ASP A 280 26.75 -10.09 13.83
C ASP A 280 25.62 -9.07 14.03
N GLY A 281 24.45 -9.39 13.48
CA GLY A 281 23.24 -8.57 13.61
C GLY A 281 23.32 -7.21 12.92
N TRP A 282 24.30 -6.95 12.05
CA TRP A 282 24.45 -5.63 11.43
C TRP A 282 23.21 -5.16 10.63
N LYS A 283 22.45 -6.12 10.07
CA LYS A 283 21.24 -5.86 9.28
C LYS A 283 20.10 -5.22 10.07
N THR A 284 20.09 -5.40 11.39
CA THR A 284 19.07 -4.85 12.29
C THR A 284 19.49 -3.52 12.92
N ARG A 285 20.69 -3.02 12.60
CA ARG A 285 21.24 -1.74 13.09
C ARG A 285 20.99 -0.63 12.05
N PRO A 286 21.20 0.65 12.41
CA PRO A 286 21.32 1.71 11.42
C PRO A 286 22.45 1.42 10.44
N VAL A 287 22.18 1.62 9.14
CA VAL A 287 23.10 1.26 8.05
C VAL A 287 23.25 2.45 7.10
N LEU A 288 24.45 2.63 6.55
CA LEU A 288 24.72 3.56 5.46
C LEU A 288 25.62 2.87 4.45
N THR A 289 25.33 3.06 3.18
CA THR A 289 26.12 2.64 2.02
C THR A 289 26.31 3.85 1.09
N ALA A 290 26.94 3.65 -0.06
CA ALA A 290 27.20 4.74 -1.02
C ALA A 290 25.92 5.50 -1.43
N ASN A 291 24.81 4.79 -1.60
CA ASN A 291 23.57 5.32 -2.19
C ASN A 291 22.30 4.97 -1.40
N TRP A 292 22.41 4.28 -0.26
CA TRP A 292 21.27 3.93 0.59
C TRP A 292 21.61 4.05 2.08
N GLY A 293 20.65 4.45 2.89
CA GLY A 293 20.79 4.46 4.34
C GLY A 293 19.48 4.22 5.09
N ARG A 294 19.62 3.71 6.31
CA ARG A 294 18.56 3.45 7.27
C ARG A 294 18.92 4.01 8.63
N ALA A 295 18.00 4.76 9.20
CA ALA A 295 17.96 5.14 10.61
C ALA A 295 16.78 4.45 11.31
N LYS A 296 16.85 4.35 12.64
CA LYS A 296 15.83 3.67 13.46
C LYS A 296 15.44 4.52 14.64
N ALA A 297 14.19 4.42 15.07
CA ALA A 297 13.71 4.95 16.35
C ALA A 297 12.67 3.99 16.95
N ARG A 298 12.11 4.33 18.10
CA ARG A 298 10.91 3.70 18.65
C ARG A 298 9.78 4.71 18.79
N CYS A 299 8.67 4.50 18.12
CA CYS A 299 7.48 5.36 18.18
C CYS A 299 6.31 4.54 18.73
N ASP A 300 5.60 5.06 19.72
CA ASP A 300 4.50 4.35 20.40
C ASP A 300 4.89 2.93 20.87
N ALA A 301 6.12 2.82 21.39
CA ALA A 301 6.78 1.58 21.79
C ALA A 301 7.07 0.56 20.67
N GLU A 302 6.80 0.88 19.41
CA GLU A 302 7.08 0.04 18.25
C GLU A 302 8.30 0.52 17.46
N ALA A 303 8.82 -0.32 16.56
CA ALA A 303 9.94 0.09 15.72
C ALA A 303 9.49 1.15 14.72
N ALA A 304 10.36 2.12 14.46
CA ALA A 304 10.21 3.05 13.35
C ALA A 304 11.48 3.04 12.50
N ASN A 305 11.31 3.04 11.19
CA ASN A 305 12.40 2.97 10.23
C ASN A 305 12.35 4.18 9.30
N PHE A 306 13.51 4.81 9.11
CA PHE A 306 13.67 5.95 8.22
C PHE A 306 14.69 5.60 7.15
N GLU A 307 14.29 5.71 5.89
CA GLU A 307 15.08 5.38 4.72
C GLU A 307 15.54 6.65 4.00
N ALA A 308 16.73 6.59 3.42
CA ALA A 308 17.17 7.50 2.38
C ALA A 308 17.82 6.71 1.24
N GLY A 309 17.29 6.85 0.03
CA GLY A 309 17.85 6.29 -1.20
C GLY A 309 18.27 7.41 -2.15
N ALA A 310 19.41 7.22 -2.81
CA ALA A 310 19.92 8.10 -3.86
C ALA A 310 20.16 7.31 -5.15
N ASP A 311 19.72 7.88 -6.26
CA ASP A 311 20.12 7.41 -7.58
C ASP A 311 21.61 7.73 -7.83
N GLU A 312 22.31 6.91 -8.61
CA GLU A 312 23.76 7.07 -8.87
C GLU A 312 24.07 8.44 -9.50
N ASP A 313 23.16 8.95 -10.33
CA ASP A 313 23.31 10.24 -11.02
C ASP A 313 22.83 11.44 -10.17
N ALA A 314 22.35 11.20 -8.94
CA ALA A 314 21.86 12.26 -8.06
C ALA A 314 22.97 13.24 -7.63
N GLY A 315 24.24 12.85 -7.79
CA GLY A 315 25.40 13.65 -7.36
C GLY A 315 25.54 13.71 -5.83
N ILE A 316 24.89 12.79 -5.11
CA ILE A 316 24.93 12.68 -3.66
C ILE A 316 25.96 11.63 -3.26
N LYS A 317 26.89 12.00 -2.37
CA LYS A 317 27.86 11.07 -1.77
C LYS A 317 27.38 10.60 -0.39
N ALA A 318 27.90 9.47 0.10
CA ALA A 318 27.51 8.90 1.40
C ALA A 318 27.51 9.90 2.58
N PRO A 319 28.51 10.82 2.75
CA PRO A 319 28.45 11.81 3.83
C PRO A 319 27.27 12.78 3.71
N GLN A 320 26.89 13.14 2.48
CA GLN A 320 25.75 14.01 2.19
C GLN A 320 24.44 13.25 2.36
N LEU A 321 24.35 12.00 1.89
CA LEU A 321 23.20 11.12 2.11
C LEU A 321 22.94 10.92 3.61
N ARG A 322 24.00 10.69 4.40
CA ARG A 322 23.90 10.60 5.86
C ARG A 322 23.33 11.89 6.47
N ALA A 323 23.80 13.06 6.04
CA ALA A 323 23.29 14.33 6.54
C ALA A 323 21.79 14.54 6.20
N LEU A 324 21.38 14.16 4.98
CA LEU A 324 19.98 14.21 4.56
C LEU A 324 19.11 13.24 5.36
N LEU A 325 19.56 11.98 5.52
CA LEU A 325 18.88 10.97 6.34
C LEU A 325 18.75 11.43 7.80
N THR A 326 19.79 12.03 8.37
CA THR A 326 19.75 12.59 9.72
C THR A 326 18.69 13.69 9.83
N ALA A 327 18.68 14.65 8.91
CA ALA A 327 17.71 15.74 8.91
C ALA A 327 16.27 15.21 8.78
N PHE A 328 16.05 14.27 7.86
CA PHE A 328 14.76 13.61 7.66
C PHE A 328 14.30 12.88 8.93
N ALA A 329 15.12 11.97 9.48
CA ALA A 329 14.76 11.17 10.64
C ALA A 329 14.50 12.04 11.89
N GLN A 330 15.26 13.11 12.09
CA GLN A 330 15.03 14.05 13.19
C GLN A 330 13.69 14.80 13.04
N ASP A 331 13.34 15.22 11.83
CA ASP A 331 12.06 15.88 11.54
C ASP A 331 10.89 14.92 11.79
N GLN A 332 10.97 13.68 11.28
CA GLN A 332 9.93 12.67 11.47
C GLN A 332 9.73 12.30 12.95
N VAL A 333 10.82 12.09 13.70
CA VAL A 333 10.77 11.84 15.16
C VAL A 333 10.10 13.00 15.90
N LYS A 334 10.41 14.24 15.52
CA LYS A 334 9.82 15.44 16.14
C LYS A 334 8.32 15.55 15.85
N ARG A 335 7.89 15.26 14.62
CA ARG A 335 6.49 15.33 14.19
C ARG A 335 5.62 14.31 14.90
N HIS A 336 6.09 13.08 15.04
CA HIS A 336 5.29 11.99 15.59
C HIS A 336 5.24 12.00 17.13
N GLY A 337 5.91 12.95 17.81
CA GLY A 337 5.71 13.33 19.23
C GLY A 337 6.07 12.29 20.32
N GLY A 338 5.90 11.00 20.04
CA GLY A 338 6.14 9.87 20.92
C GLY A 338 7.37 9.04 20.55
N CYS A 339 8.14 9.48 19.56
CA CYS A 339 9.34 8.76 19.12
C CYS A 339 10.54 9.01 20.04
N LYS A 340 11.29 7.94 20.35
CA LYS A 340 12.49 7.93 21.19
C LYS A 340 13.60 7.08 20.56
N ASP A 341 14.79 7.12 21.16
CA ASP A 341 15.93 6.26 20.82
C ASP A 341 16.34 6.33 19.34
N LEU A 342 16.34 7.55 18.76
CA LEU A 342 16.79 7.75 17.38
C LEU A 342 18.26 7.34 17.23
N ALA A 343 18.47 6.26 16.49
CA ALA A 343 19.77 5.70 16.15
C ALA A 343 20.08 5.94 14.67
N LEU A 344 21.21 6.60 14.43
CA LEU A 344 21.69 6.99 13.11
C LEU A 344 22.90 6.14 12.68
N PRO A 345 23.13 5.95 11.37
CA PRO A 345 24.32 5.26 10.91
C PRO A 345 25.58 6.10 11.18
N THR A 346 26.60 5.49 11.78
CA THR A 346 27.84 6.17 12.17
C THR A 346 28.94 6.09 11.12
N ARG A 347 28.95 5.01 10.33
CA ARG A 347 29.94 4.76 9.27
C ARG A 347 29.28 4.19 8.02
N GLU A 348 29.94 4.37 6.90
CA GLU A 348 29.61 3.71 5.64
C GLU A 348 30.06 2.24 5.67
N LEU A 349 29.19 1.36 5.17
CA LEU A 349 29.47 -0.04 4.92
C LEU A 349 29.80 -0.26 3.44
N PRO A 350 30.65 -1.25 3.12
CA PRO A 350 30.86 -1.65 1.73
C PRO A 350 29.56 -2.17 1.12
N ALA A 351 29.42 -1.97 -0.19
CA ALA A 351 28.31 -2.52 -0.96
C ALA A 351 28.24 -4.05 -0.83
N ALA A 352 27.05 -4.61 -0.94
CA ALA A 352 26.89 -6.06 -1.07
C ALA A 352 27.59 -6.56 -2.33
N LYS A 353 28.29 -7.69 -2.25
CA LYS A 353 28.76 -8.40 -3.45
C LYS A 353 27.54 -9.05 -4.10
N ARG A 354 27.22 -8.66 -5.33
CA ARG A 354 26.13 -9.25 -6.13
C ARG A 354 26.46 -10.68 -6.53
#